data_AF-A0A8S3EYI0-F1
#
_entry.id   AF-A0A8S3EYI0-F1
#
_cell.length_a   1.000
_cell.length_b   1.000
_cell.length_c   1.000
_cell.angle_alpha   90.00
_cell.angle_beta   90.00
_cell.angle_gamma   90.00
#
_symmetry.space_group_name_H-M   'P 1'
#
loop_
_entity.id
_entity.type
_entity.pdbx_description
1 polymer ?
#
loop_
_entity_poly.entity_id
_entity_poly.type
_entity_poly.pdbx_seq_one_letter_code
_entity_poly.pdbx_strand_id
1 'polypeptide(L)'
;VDLRASSLNSNDCFVLFTAQCVYIWCGKGSTGDEREMSKVVASSKSKEPIMVFEGQEKEEFWNHFPYGKETYASDKRLGEHQSSLNSINDHPARLYEISNASGRTTVTEIPNFTQ
;
A
#
# COMPACT_ATOMS: atom_id res chain seq x y z
N VAL A 1 -1.23 -9.77 -5.15
CA VAL A 1 0.16 -9.33 -5.41
C VAL A 1 0.99 -10.55 -5.79
N ASP A 2 2.07 -10.35 -6.53
CA ASP A 2 2.94 -11.45 -6.91
C ASP A 2 3.71 -11.97 -5.69
N LEU A 3 4.06 -13.26 -5.70
CA LEU A 3 4.89 -13.87 -4.66
C LEU A 3 6.36 -13.47 -4.86
N ARG A 4 6.65 -12.18 -4.71
CA ARG A 4 7.97 -11.57 -4.85
C ARG A 4 8.22 -10.64 -3.68
N ALA A 5 9.46 -10.62 -3.17
CA ALA A 5 9.82 -9.67 -2.10
C ALA A 5 9.69 -8.22 -2.58
N SER A 6 9.88 -7.95 -3.88
CA SER A 6 9.67 -6.64 -4.50
C SER A 6 8.22 -6.15 -4.49
N SER A 7 7.24 -7.02 -4.24
CA SER A 7 5.84 -6.64 -4.07
C SER A 7 5.52 -6.11 -2.67
N LEU A 8 6.44 -6.21 -1.71
CA LEU A 8 6.27 -5.61 -0.39
C LEU A 8 6.25 -4.07 -0.49
N ASN A 9 5.62 -3.45 0.50
CA ASN A 9 5.54 -2.00 0.60
C ASN A 9 5.61 -1.60 2.06
N SER A 10 6.60 -0.78 2.44
CA SER A 10 6.79 -0.33 3.83
C SER A 10 5.58 0.38 4.41
N ASN A 11 4.65 0.87 3.59
CA ASN A 11 3.44 1.56 4.03
C ASN A 11 2.26 0.63 4.36
N ASP A 12 2.35 -0.66 4.04
CA ASP A 12 1.23 -1.60 4.16
C ASP A 12 1.61 -2.83 5.02
N CYS A 13 0.62 -3.68 5.33
CA CYS A 13 0.83 -5.02 5.87
C CYS A 13 0.57 -6.09 4.81
N PHE A 14 1.33 -7.18 4.86
CA PHE A 14 1.22 -8.31 3.94
C PHE A 14 1.05 -9.62 4.71
N VAL A 15 0.17 -10.49 4.20
CA VAL A 15 -0.03 -11.83 4.77
C VAL A 15 0.51 -12.86 3.78
N LEU A 16 1.50 -13.64 4.23
CA LEU A 16 2.12 -14.70 3.46
C LEU A 16 1.68 -16.06 4.00
N PHE A 17 0.89 -16.77 3.20
CA PHE A 17 0.47 -18.14 3.50
C PHE A 17 1.49 -19.14 2.95
N THR A 18 2.06 -19.98 3.82
CA THR A 18 2.94 -21.08 3.43
C THR A 18 2.28 -22.41 3.81
N ALA A 19 2.91 -23.53 3.43
CA ALA A 19 2.41 -24.85 3.83
C ALA A 19 2.54 -25.09 5.34
N GLN A 20 3.55 -24.50 5.99
CA GLN A 20 3.87 -24.73 7.39
C GLN A 20 3.24 -23.71 8.33
N CYS A 21 3.15 -22.44 7.92
CA CYS A 21 2.76 -21.33 8.79
C CYS A 21 2.18 -20.16 7.99
N VAL A 22 1.72 -19.14 8.70
CA VAL A 22 1.28 -17.87 8.12
C VAL A 22 2.15 -16.78 8.70
N TYR A 23 2.73 -15.93 7.85
CA TYR A 23 3.47 -14.75 8.29
C TYR A 23 2.63 -13.50 8.06
N ILE A 24 2.68 -12.57 9.01
CA ILE A 24 2.18 -11.21 8.83
C ILE A 24 3.39 -10.30 8.82
N TRP A 25 3.74 -9.78 7.64
CA TRP A 25 4.78 -8.79 7.49
C TRP A 25 4.19 -7.39 7.70
N CYS A 26 4.75 -6.64 8.64
CA CYS A 26 4.32 -5.30 9.00
C CYS A 26 5.36 -4.28 8.53
N GLY A 27 5.02 -3.52 7.49
CA GLY A 27 5.80 -2.38 7.04
C GLY A 27 5.93 -1.31 8.12
N LYS A 28 7.01 -0.54 8.13
CA LYS A 28 7.27 0.53 9.11
C LYS A 28 6.20 1.62 9.11
N GLY A 29 5.65 1.94 7.95
CA GLY A 29 4.57 2.91 7.74
C GLY A 29 3.16 2.31 7.85
N SER A 30 3.03 1.00 8.12
CA SER A 30 1.72 0.38 8.31
C SER A 30 1.02 0.89 9.56
N THR A 31 -0.30 1.02 9.45
CA THR A 31 -1.21 1.48 10.51
C THR A 31 -1.64 0.35 11.44
N GLY A 32 -2.16 0.71 12.62
CA GLY A 32 -2.73 -0.27 13.56
C GLY A 32 -3.91 -1.05 12.97
N ASP A 33 -4.78 -0.36 12.23
CA ASP A 33 -5.96 -0.97 11.60
C ASP A 33 -5.56 -2.01 10.54
N GLU A 34 -4.54 -1.73 9.73
CA GLU A 34 -4.00 -2.69 8.76
C GLU A 34 -3.43 -3.93 9.43
N ARG A 35 -2.78 -3.78 10.59
CA ARG A 35 -2.26 -4.91 11.37
C ARG A 35 -3.38 -5.76 11.94
N GLU A 36 -4.42 -5.15 12.49
CA GLU A 36 -5.59 -5.88 12.99
C GLU A 36 -6.32 -6.60 11.86
N MET A 37 -6.53 -5.93 10.72
CA MET A 37 -7.12 -6.57 9.54
C MET A 37 -6.26 -7.74 9.03
N SER A 38 -4.93 -7.60 9.05
CA SER A 38 -4.01 -8.67 8.65
C SER A 38 -4.12 -9.91 9.54
N LYS A 39 -4.34 -9.72 10.86
CA LYS A 39 -4.62 -10.82 11.79
C LYS A 39 -5.91 -11.53 11.42
N VAL A 40 -6.99 -10.79 11.15
CA VAL A 40 -8.28 -11.36 10.74
C VAL A 40 -8.14 -12.19 9.47
N VAL A 41 -7.41 -11.70 8.47
CA VAL A 41 -7.12 -12.45 7.24
C VAL A 41 -6.32 -13.72 7.53
N ALA A 42 -5.30 -13.63 8.39
CA ALA A 42 -4.46 -14.76 8.76
C ALA A 42 -5.22 -15.82 9.59
N SER A 43 -6.23 -15.43 10.38
CA SER A 43 -7.08 -16.33 11.18
C SER A 43 -7.89 -17.32 10.33
N SER A 44 -7.95 -17.15 9.00
CA SER A 44 -8.51 -18.14 8.08
C SER A 44 -7.81 -19.50 8.14
N LYS A 45 -6.59 -19.57 8.70
CA LYS A 45 -5.87 -20.82 9.00
C LYS A 45 -5.88 -21.09 10.51
N SER A 46 -5.97 -22.37 10.90
CA SER A 46 -5.99 -22.80 12.31
C SER A 46 -4.67 -22.62 13.07
N LYS A 47 -3.66 -21.97 12.47
CA LYS A 47 -2.34 -21.77 13.08
C LYS A 47 -2.17 -20.30 13.42
N GLU A 48 -1.61 -20.02 14.61
CA GLU A 48 -1.26 -18.68 15.01
C GLU A 48 -0.28 -18.04 14.02
N PRO A 49 -0.54 -16.82 13.52
CA PRO A 49 0.34 -16.16 12.58
C PRO A 49 1.62 -15.66 13.25
N ILE A 50 2.72 -15.72 12.50
CA ILE A 50 4.03 -15.23 12.91
C ILE A 50 4.16 -13.76 12.49
N MET A 51 4.28 -12.87 13.46
CA MET A 51 4.51 -11.45 13.21
C MET A 51 5.96 -11.22 12.76
N VAL A 52 6.13 -10.49 11.66
CA VAL A 52 7.41 -10.12 11.08
C VAL A 52 7.41 -8.61 10.89
N PHE A 53 8.27 -7.89 11.60
CA PHE A 53 8.38 -6.44 11.45
C PHE A 53 9.45 -6.09 10.43
N GLU A 54 9.19 -5.07 9.61
CA GLU A 54 10.15 -4.61 8.62
C GLU A 54 11.50 -4.22 9.25
N GLY A 55 12.59 -4.79 8.73
CA GLY A 55 13.94 -4.67 9.27
C GLY A 55 14.30 -5.72 10.35
N GLN A 56 13.35 -6.55 10.76
CA GLN A 56 13.54 -7.67 11.70
C GLN A 56 13.22 -9.03 11.05
N GLU A 57 13.22 -9.09 9.73
CA GLU A 57 12.94 -10.32 8.99
C GLU A 57 14.09 -11.30 9.10
N LYS A 58 13.77 -12.53 9.53
CA LYS A 58 14.72 -13.65 9.52
C LYS A 58 14.90 -14.19 8.10
N GLU A 59 16.03 -14.84 7.86
CA GLU A 59 16.32 -15.50 6.58
C GLU A 59 15.23 -16.51 6.17
N GLU A 60 14.65 -17.20 7.14
CA GLU A 60 13.53 -18.12 6.92
C GLU A 60 12.32 -17.47 6.23
N PHE A 61 12.01 -16.20 6.54
CA PHE A 61 10.93 -15.48 5.87
C PHE A 61 11.24 -15.25 4.39
N TRP A 62 12.48 -14.85 4.07
CA TRP A 62 12.92 -14.58 2.70
C TRP A 62 12.98 -15.86 1.84
N ASN A 63 13.25 -17.01 2.46
CA ASN A 63 13.31 -18.30 1.77
C ASN A 63 11.97 -18.75 1.18
N HIS A 64 10.85 -18.18 1.63
CA HIS A 64 9.53 -18.45 1.05
C HIS A 64 9.27 -17.67 -0.26
N PHE A 65 10.13 -16.72 -0.62
CA PHE A 65 10.08 -16.02 -1.90
C PHE A 65 11.01 -16.70 -2.92
N PRO A 66 10.59 -16.92 -4.18
CA PRO A 66 11.39 -17.62 -5.18
C PRO A 66 12.77 -17.00 -5.47
N TYR A 67 12.92 -15.69 -5.24
CA TYR A 67 14.15 -14.92 -5.48
C TYR A 67 14.76 -14.37 -4.19
N GLY A 68 14.28 -14.83 -3.03
CA GLY A 68 14.76 -14.34 -1.74
C GLY A 68 14.42 -12.86 -1.50
N LYS A 69 15.33 -12.16 -0.83
CA LYS A 69 15.19 -10.74 -0.49
C LYS A 69 15.49 -9.87 -1.72
N GLU A 70 14.55 -8.99 -2.04
CA GLU A 70 14.66 -8.02 -3.13
C GLU A 70 14.44 -6.60 -2.59
N THR A 71 14.74 -5.59 -3.41
CA THR A 71 14.32 -4.21 -3.11
C THR A 71 12.83 -4.06 -3.35
N TYR A 72 12.17 -3.33 -2.47
CA TYR A 72 10.73 -3.12 -2.47
C TYR A 72 10.41 -1.66 -2.17
N ALA A 73 9.16 -1.24 -2.37
CA ALA A 73 8.76 0.15 -2.19
C ALA A 73 8.85 0.55 -0.70
N SER A 74 9.80 1.39 -0.35
CA SER A 74 10.04 1.82 1.04
C SER A 74 9.93 3.32 1.28
N ASP A 75 9.56 4.08 0.24
CA ASP A 75 9.34 5.51 0.37
C ASP A 75 8.12 5.79 1.25
N LYS A 76 8.20 6.86 2.05
CA LYS A 76 7.09 7.28 2.90
C LYS A 76 5.87 7.64 2.06
N ARG A 77 4.70 7.18 2.49
CA ARG A 77 3.41 7.44 1.83
C ARG A 77 3.24 8.94 1.52
N LEU A 78 2.81 9.24 0.29
CA LEU A 78 2.32 10.59 -0.10
C LEU A 78 1.20 11.11 0.83
N GLY A 79 0.52 10.21 1.56
CA GLY A 79 -0.52 10.55 2.55
C GLY A 79 0.00 11.27 3.80
N GLU A 80 1.25 11.02 4.24
CA GLU A 80 1.86 11.86 5.31
C GLU A 80 2.09 13.29 4.81
N HIS A 81 2.31 13.45 3.51
CA HIS A 81 2.37 14.75 2.86
C HIS A 81 0.99 15.45 2.86
N GLN A 82 -0.14 14.73 2.88
CA GLN A 82 -1.48 15.33 2.89
C GLN A 82 -1.75 16.16 4.15
N SER A 83 -1.10 15.83 5.28
CA SER A 83 -1.12 16.63 6.52
C SER A 83 -0.12 17.80 6.52
N SER A 84 0.80 17.85 5.56
CA SER A 84 1.69 18.99 5.37
C SER A 84 1.12 19.91 4.29
N LEU A 85 1.04 21.20 4.58
CA LEU A 85 0.59 22.26 3.65
C LEU A 85 1.19 22.15 2.22
N ASN A 86 2.32 21.46 2.09
CA ASN A 86 3.04 21.19 0.85
C ASN A 86 2.28 20.28 -0.15
N SER A 87 1.44 19.33 0.29
CA SER A 87 0.78 18.41 -0.64
C SER A 87 -0.44 19.00 -1.36
N ILE A 88 -1.13 19.96 -0.73
CA ILE A 88 -2.16 20.78 -1.38
C ILE A 88 -1.53 21.59 -2.53
N ASN A 89 -0.27 22.02 -2.36
CA ASN A 89 0.44 22.78 -3.39
C ASN A 89 1.00 21.88 -4.51
N ASP A 90 1.34 20.63 -4.20
CA ASP A 90 1.91 19.70 -5.17
C ASP A 90 0.85 19.16 -6.14
N HIS A 91 -0.37 18.90 -5.63
CA HIS A 91 -1.51 18.44 -6.42
C HIS A 91 -2.81 19.13 -5.95
N PRO A 92 -3.05 20.40 -6.34
CA PRO A 92 -4.25 21.11 -5.92
C PRO A 92 -5.51 20.47 -6.50
N ALA A 93 -6.65 20.66 -5.81
CA ALA A 93 -7.95 20.25 -6.34
C ALA A 93 -8.26 21.03 -7.62
N ARG A 94 -8.63 20.32 -8.71
CA ARG A 94 -8.93 20.88 -10.02
C ARG A 94 -10.24 20.32 -10.54
N LEU A 95 -11.13 21.20 -11.00
CA LEU A 95 -12.41 20.82 -11.59
C LEU A 95 -12.33 20.94 -13.11
N TYR A 96 -12.91 19.97 -13.83
CA TYR A 96 -12.98 19.99 -15.29
C TYR A 96 -14.42 19.74 -15.75
N GLU A 97 -14.85 20.52 -16.73
CA GLU A 97 -16.01 20.24 -17.55
C GLU A 97 -15.59 19.34 -18.73
N ILE A 98 -16.32 18.24 -18.93
CA ILE A 98 -16.14 17.36 -20.09
C ILE A 98 -17.43 17.41 -20.91
N SER A 99 -17.36 17.91 -22.13
CA SER A 99 -18.52 18.07 -23.01
C SER A 99 -18.28 17.42 -24.37
N ASN A 100 -19.31 16.81 -24.95
CA ASN A 100 -19.30 16.26 -26.31
C ASN A 100 -20.28 16.99 -27.25
N ALA A 101 -20.84 18.13 -26.81
CA ALA A 101 -21.93 18.83 -27.50
C ALA A 101 -21.55 19.34 -28.91
N SER A 102 -20.26 19.53 -29.19
CA SER A 102 -19.74 19.96 -30.50
C SER A 102 -19.50 18.80 -31.48
N GLY A 103 -19.83 17.56 -31.10
CA GLY A 103 -19.47 16.35 -31.83
C GLY A 103 -18.00 15.92 -31.63
N ARG A 104 -17.24 16.65 -30.81
CA ARG A 104 -15.93 16.26 -30.29
C ARG A 104 -15.93 16.39 -28.77
N THR A 105 -15.21 15.50 -28.10
CA THR A 105 -15.00 15.59 -26.66
C THR A 105 -14.02 16.72 -26.35
N THR A 106 -14.47 17.71 -25.60
CA THR A 106 -13.66 18.81 -25.08
C THR A 106 -13.56 18.71 -23.57
N VAL A 107 -12.37 18.97 -23.03
CA VAL A 107 -12.10 19.04 -21.60
C VAL A 107 -11.67 20.46 -21.27
N THR A 108 -12.37 21.13 -20.37
CA THR A 108 -12.11 22.53 -19.99
C THR A 108 -11.99 22.64 -18.48
N GLU A 109 -10.90 23.24 -17.99
CA GLU A 109 -10.68 23.46 -16.56
C GLU A 109 -11.57 24.60 -16.03
N ILE A 110 -12.21 24.39 -14.87
CA ILE A 110 -12.99 25.39 -14.15
C ILE A 110 -12.14 25.90 -12.97
N PRO A 111 -11.53 27.09 -13.06
CA PRO A 111 -10.78 27.68 -11.95
C PRO A 111 -11.73 28.18 -10.85
N ASN A 112 -11.24 28.22 -9.60
CA ASN A 112 -11.96 28.79 -8.43
C ASN A 112 -13.40 28.28 -8.25
N PHE A 113 -13.60 26.97 -8.44
CA PHE A 113 -14.93 26.36 -8.41
C PHE A 113 -15.61 26.48 -7.04
N THR A 114 -16.94 26.64 -7.06
CA THR A 114 -17.85 26.62 -5.91
C THR A 114 -19.10 25.81 -6.26
N GLN A 115 -19.85 25.38 -5.26
CA GLN A 115 -21.15 24.68 -5.40
C GLN A 115 -22.23 25.58 -6.01
#